data_AF-A0A090YLQ5-F1
#
_entry.id   AF-A0A090YLQ5-F1
#
_cell.length_a   1.000
_cell.length_b   1.000
_cell.length_c   1.000
_cell.angle_alpha   90.00
_cell.angle_beta   90.00
_cell.angle_gamma   90.00
#
_symmetry.space_group_name_H-M   'P 1'
#
loop_
_entity.id
_entity.type
_entity.pdbx_description
1 polymer ?
#
loop_
_entity_poly.entity_id
_entity_poly.type
_entity_poly.pdbx_seq_one_letter_code
_entity_poly.pdbx_strand_id
1 'polypeptide(L)'
;MTKKLLLAFCLSIVLSIPSNQIVTATSQTDVIRKFKYALIQNDEKLVKSYVTKGVAIPIFKENKQIFKMIEVPSQKQDTKVLIAYFKEKHSEYKIAFILEVVSKNSKISHIKTVLKLFY
;
A
#
# COMPACT_ATOMS: atom_id res chain seq x y z
N MET A 1 0.60 33.68 43.08
CA MET A 1 -0.11 34.00 41.82
C MET A 1 0.56 33.35 40.59
N THR A 2 1.89 33.29 40.55
CA THR A 2 2.70 32.69 39.47
C THR A 2 2.48 31.20 39.21
N LYS A 3 2.37 30.34 40.24
CA LYS A 3 2.16 28.89 40.04
C LYS A 3 0.82 28.53 39.38
N LYS A 4 -0.25 29.29 39.69
CA LYS A 4 -1.58 29.09 39.10
C LYS A 4 -1.62 29.54 37.64
N LEU A 5 -0.92 30.62 37.31
CA LEU A 5 -0.78 31.14 35.95
C LEU A 5 0.05 30.20 35.07
N LEU A 6 1.15 29.66 35.61
CA LEU A 6 1.97 28.64 34.96
C LEU A 6 1.15 27.38 34.67
N LEU A 7 0.34 26.92 35.64
CA LEU A 7 -0.52 25.75 35.47
C LEU A 7 -1.58 25.99 34.38
N ALA A 8 -2.21 27.18 34.36
CA ALA A 8 -3.20 27.53 33.35
C ALA A 8 -2.59 27.61 31.94
N PHE A 9 -1.35 28.12 31.82
CA PHE A 9 -0.61 28.17 30.56
C PHE A 9 -0.19 26.77 30.08
N CYS A 10 0.24 25.89 30.99
CA CYS A 10 0.52 24.49 30.63
C CYS A 10 -0.75 23.77 30.16
N LEU A 11 -1.90 24.04 30.79
CA LEU A 11 -3.17 23.42 30.41
C LEU A 11 -3.63 23.88 29.02
N SER A 12 -3.49 25.18 28.69
CA SER A 12 -3.87 25.69 27.37
C SER A 12 -3.01 25.10 26.24
N ILE A 13 -1.72 24.84 26.48
CA ILE A 13 -0.84 24.18 25.50
C ILE A 13 -1.32 22.77 25.18
N VAL A 14 -1.73 21.99 26.20
CA VAL A 14 -2.23 20.61 26.00
C VAL A 14 -3.53 20.59 25.20
N LEU A 15 -4.44 21.55 25.44
CA LEU A 15 -5.69 21.67 24.67
C LEU A 15 -5.48 22.21 23.23
N SER A 16 -4.34 22.85 22.97
CA SER A 16 -4.02 23.42 21.65
C SER A 16 -3.36 22.43 20.71
N ILE A 17 -3.06 21.21 21.16
CA ILE A 17 -2.51 20.17 20.29
C ILE A 17 -3.63 19.74 19.33
N PRO A 18 -3.55 20.07 18.03
CA PRO A 18 -4.53 19.59 17.07
C PRO A 18 -4.54 18.06 17.14
N SER A 19 -5.71 17.42 16.99
CA SER A 19 -5.77 15.96 16.95
C SER A 19 -4.95 15.47 15.77
N ASN A 20 -3.69 15.12 16.04
CA ASN A 20 -2.80 14.60 15.03
C ASN A 20 -3.50 13.35 14.50
N GLN A 21 -3.92 13.41 13.23
CA GLN A 21 -4.38 12.25 12.50
C GLN A 21 -3.27 11.22 12.65
N ILE A 22 -3.51 10.23 13.50
CA ILE A 22 -2.60 9.11 13.70
C ILE A 22 -2.65 8.34 12.38
N VAL A 23 -1.86 8.74 11.39
CA VAL A 23 -1.59 7.94 10.21
C VAL A 23 -0.69 6.81 10.71
N THR A 24 -1.33 5.80 11.31
CA THR A 24 -0.65 4.67 11.91
C THR A 24 0.08 3.90 10.81
N ALA A 25 1.36 3.61 11.02
CA ALA A 25 2.14 2.72 10.16
C ALA A 25 1.48 1.33 9.96
N THR A 26 0.60 0.93 10.89
CA THR A 26 -0.25 -0.26 10.77
C THR A 26 -1.26 -0.17 9.62
N SER A 27 -1.85 1.01 9.37
CA SER A 27 -2.81 1.22 8.26
C SER A 27 -2.17 1.08 6.88
N GLN A 28 -0.92 1.54 6.72
CA GLN A 28 -0.17 1.41 5.47
C GLN A 28 0.17 -0.05 5.14
N THR A 29 0.62 -0.81 6.14
CA THR A 29 0.93 -2.24 5.98
C THR A 29 -0.35 -3.01 5.64
N ASP A 30 -1.48 -2.61 6.23
CA ASP A 30 -2.76 -3.27 6.03
C ASP A 30 -3.35 -3.03 4.62
N VAL A 31 -3.23 -1.82 4.07
CA VAL A 31 -3.74 -1.54 2.70
C VAL A 31 -2.93 -2.26 1.63
N ILE A 32 -1.60 -2.32 1.74
CA ILE A 32 -0.75 -3.02 0.75
C ILE A 32 -1.04 -4.52 0.76
N ARG A 33 -1.20 -5.09 1.96
CA ARG A 33 -1.61 -6.50 2.12
C ARG A 33 -2.97 -6.77 1.47
N LYS A 34 -3.99 -5.95 1.75
CA LYS A 34 -5.34 -6.09 1.17
C LYS A 34 -5.34 -5.93 -0.35
N PHE A 35 -4.62 -4.92 -0.86
CA PHE A 35 -4.43 -4.71 -2.29
C PHE A 35 -3.79 -5.92 -2.98
N LYS A 36 -2.73 -6.49 -2.37
CA LYS A 36 -2.09 -7.72 -2.85
C LYS A 36 -3.06 -8.90 -2.93
N TYR A 37 -3.88 -9.11 -1.90
CA TYR A 37 -4.89 -10.16 -1.91
C TYR A 37 -5.93 -9.96 -3.02
N ALA A 38 -6.40 -8.72 -3.22
CA ALA A 38 -7.34 -8.40 -4.29
C ALA A 38 -6.75 -8.68 -5.69
N LEU A 39 -5.47 -8.36 -5.90
CA LEU A 39 -4.76 -8.69 -7.15
C LEU A 39 -4.69 -10.20 -7.40
N ILE A 40 -4.38 -11.00 -6.37
CA ILE A 40 -4.30 -12.47 -6.50
C ILE A 40 -5.66 -13.09 -6.83
N GLN A 41 -6.74 -12.54 -6.26
CA GLN A 41 -8.12 -12.99 -6.52
C GLN A 41 -8.67 -12.51 -7.87
N ASN A 42 -7.95 -11.63 -8.57
CA ASN A 42 -8.43 -10.96 -9.78
C ASN A 42 -9.77 -10.21 -9.58
N ASP A 43 -10.01 -9.70 -8.37
CA ASP A 43 -11.22 -8.93 -8.07
C ASP A 43 -10.99 -7.44 -8.39
N GLU A 44 -11.33 -7.04 -9.61
CA GLU A 44 -11.12 -5.68 -10.07
C GLU A 44 -11.81 -4.62 -9.20
N LYS A 45 -13.01 -4.92 -8.69
CA LYS A 45 -13.77 -3.98 -7.86
C LYS A 45 -13.03 -3.75 -6.55
N LEU A 46 -12.55 -4.83 -5.94
CA LEU A 46 -11.79 -4.77 -4.70
C LEU A 46 -10.43 -4.09 -4.90
N VAL A 47 -9.72 -4.38 -6.00
CA VAL A 47 -8.49 -3.68 -6.37
C VAL A 47 -8.74 -2.17 -6.48
N LYS A 48 -9.77 -1.75 -7.23
CA LYS A 48 -10.17 -0.34 -7.38
C LYS A 48 -10.53 0.28 -6.02
N SER A 49 -11.15 -0.48 -5.11
CA SER A 49 -11.52 0.02 -3.79
C SER A 49 -10.34 0.42 -2.91
N TYR A 50 -9.14 -0.13 -3.14
CA TYR A 50 -7.93 0.20 -2.38
C TYR A 50 -7.08 1.29 -3.02
N VAL A 51 -7.41 1.72 -4.24
CA VAL A 51 -6.63 2.65 -5.03
C VAL A 51 -7.27 4.05 -4.98
N THR A 52 -6.45 5.09 -4.88
CA THR A 52 -6.92 6.48 -4.94
C THR A 52 -7.55 6.75 -6.31
N LYS A 53 -8.68 7.47 -6.33
CA LYS A 53 -9.37 7.82 -7.58
C LYS A 53 -8.41 8.50 -8.57
N GLY A 54 -8.42 8.04 -9.82
CA GLY A 54 -7.57 8.58 -10.89
C GLY A 54 -6.18 7.94 -11.00
N VAL A 55 -5.77 7.09 -10.05
CA VAL A 55 -4.53 6.30 -10.17
C VAL A 55 -4.77 5.15 -11.14
N ALA A 56 -3.93 5.06 -12.18
CA ALA A 56 -4.00 4.00 -13.16
C ALA A 56 -3.58 2.65 -12.55
N ILE A 57 -4.44 1.63 -12.70
CA ILE A 57 -4.13 0.25 -12.32
C ILE A 57 -3.61 -0.46 -13.58
N PRO A 58 -2.45 -1.14 -13.52
CA PRO A 58 -1.94 -1.87 -14.67
C PRO A 58 -2.92 -2.97 -15.11
N ILE A 59 -3.13 -3.12 -16.41
CA ILE A 59 -3.90 -4.24 -16.97
C ILE A 59 -2.99 -5.48 -17.02
N PHE A 60 -3.35 -6.54 -16.30
CA PHE A 60 -2.65 -7.82 -16.34
C PHE A 60 -3.34 -8.72 -17.38
N LYS A 61 -2.58 -9.38 -18.28
CA LYS A 61 -3.20 -10.26 -19.28
C LYS A 61 -3.94 -11.40 -18.57
N GLU A 62 -5.17 -11.63 -19.00
CA GLU A 62 -6.23 -12.35 -18.27
C GLU A 62 -6.04 -13.87 -18.15
N ASN A 63 -5.07 -14.45 -18.85
CA ASN A 63 -5.11 -15.89 -19.11
C ASN A 63 -4.43 -16.74 -18.01
N LYS A 64 -3.70 -16.13 -17.06
CA LYS A 64 -3.01 -16.86 -15.98
C LYS A 64 -3.26 -16.22 -14.62
N GLN A 65 -3.79 -17.02 -13.69
CA GLN A 65 -3.96 -16.62 -12.29
C GLN A 65 -2.60 -16.39 -11.62
N ILE A 66 -2.46 -15.29 -10.88
CA ILE A 66 -1.30 -15.02 -10.05
C ILE A 66 -1.26 -16.06 -8.92
N PHE A 67 -0.19 -16.85 -8.86
CA PHE A 67 -0.04 -17.89 -7.85
C PHE A 67 0.42 -17.31 -6.51
N LYS A 68 1.42 -16.43 -6.56
CA LYS A 68 2.03 -15.84 -5.37
C LYS A 68 2.45 -14.41 -5.66
N MET A 69 2.38 -13.57 -4.63
CA MET A 69 2.97 -12.23 -4.66
C MET A 69 3.76 -11.99 -3.38
N ILE A 70 5.00 -11.56 -3.51
CA ILE A 70 5.86 -11.19 -2.37
C ILE A 70 6.04 -9.68 -2.31
N GLU A 71 6.26 -9.20 -1.10
CA GLU A 71 6.57 -7.80 -0.81
C GLU A 71 8.05 -7.68 -0.49
N VAL A 72 8.72 -6.71 -1.11
CA VAL A 72 10.12 -6.36 -0.86
C VAL A 72 10.14 -4.90 -0.38
N PRO A 73 10.88 -4.58 0.70
CA PRO A 73 11.03 -3.21 1.15
C PRO A 73 11.74 -2.35 0.09
N SER A 74 11.31 -1.09 -0.05
CA SER A 74 11.99 -0.08 -0.86
C SER A 74 12.67 0.94 0.04
N GLN A 75 13.74 1.57 -0.43
CA GLN A 75 14.38 2.70 0.25
C GLN A 75 13.52 3.98 0.18
N LYS A 76 12.55 4.03 -0.73
CA LYS A 76 11.63 5.17 -0.86
C LYS A 76 10.56 5.12 0.22
N GLN A 77 10.25 6.28 0.80
CA GLN A 77 9.21 6.42 1.82
C GLN A 77 7.86 5.92 1.30
N ASP A 78 7.11 5.25 2.18
CA ASP A 78 5.77 4.69 1.92
C ASP A 78 5.67 3.80 0.67
N THR A 79 6.81 3.28 0.20
CA THR A 79 6.92 2.55 -1.06
C THR A 79 7.26 1.10 -0.80
N LYS A 80 6.59 0.20 -1.51
CA LYS A 80 6.91 -1.23 -1.52
C LYS A 80 7.06 -1.73 -2.94
N VAL A 81 7.89 -2.74 -3.11
CA VAL A 81 7.99 -3.47 -4.38
C VAL A 81 7.21 -4.77 -4.25
N LEU A 82 6.28 -5.00 -5.16
CA LEU A 82 5.49 -6.22 -5.24
C LEU A 82 5.98 -7.04 -6.43
N ILE A 83 6.35 -8.30 -6.18
CA ILE A 83 6.79 -9.23 -7.22
C ILE A 83 5.74 -10.34 -7.32
N ALA A 84 5.08 -10.42 -8.47
CA ALA A 84 4.06 -11.41 -8.77
C ALA A 84 4.67 -12.61 -9.52
N TYR A 85 4.17 -13.81 -9.22
CA TYR A 85 4.59 -15.05 -9.84
C TYR A 85 3.39 -15.80 -10.43
N PHE A 86 3.57 -16.32 -11.64
CA PHE A 86 2.72 -17.37 -12.18
C PHE A 86 3.29 -18.74 -11.78
N LYS A 87 2.38 -19.71 -11.60
CA LYS A 87 2.77 -21.11 -11.47
C LYS A 87 2.94 -21.69 -12.88
N GLU A 88 4.09 -22.30 -13.15
CA GLU A 88 4.30 -23.10 -14.35
C GLU A 88 4.09 -24.59 -14.06
N LYS A 89 4.29 -25.43 -15.09
CA LYS A 89 4.30 -26.89 -14.93
C LYS A 89 5.51 -27.29 -14.08
N HIS A 90 5.43 -28.43 -13.38
CA HIS A 90 6.54 -29.01 -12.60
C HIS A 90 7.10 -28.12 -11.46
N SER A 91 6.22 -27.38 -10.79
CA SER A 91 6.55 -26.61 -9.56
C SER A 91 7.50 -25.42 -9.76
N GLU A 92 7.77 -25.03 -11.01
CA GLU A 92 8.54 -23.83 -11.32
C GLU A 92 7.67 -22.57 -11.20
N TYR A 93 8.29 -21.48 -10.74
CA TYR A 93 7.65 -20.17 -10.63
C TYR A 93 8.30 -19.19 -11.59
N LYS A 94 7.47 -18.49 -12.35
CA LYS A 94 7.94 -17.45 -13.26
C LYS A 94 7.44 -16.09 -12.81
N ILE A 95 8.33 -15.10 -12.81
CA ILE A 95 7.94 -13.72 -12.53
C ILE A 95 6.95 -13.28 -13.59
N ALA A 96 5.77 -12.85 -13.14
CA ALA A 96 4.72 -12.28 -13.97
C ALA A 96 5.00 -10.80 -14.22
N PHE A 97 5.10 -10.03 -13.15
CA PHE A 97 5.34 -8.60 -13.19
C PHE A 97 5.89 -8.10 -11.85
N ILE A 98 6.49 -6.92 -11.89
CA ILE A 98 7.02 -6.20 -10.73
C ILE A 98 6.38 -4.82 -10.68
N LEU A 99 5.78 -4.48 -9.54
CA LEU A 99 5.19 -3.17 -9.28
C LEU A 99 5.96 -2.46 -8.18
N GLU A 100 6.17 -1.16 -8.35
CA GLU A 100 6.46 -0.24 -7.26
C GLU A 100 5.14 0.42 -6.86
N VAL A 101 4.72 0.28 -5.61
CA VAL A 101 3.46 0.82 -5.09
C VAL A 101 3.73 1.76 -3.94
N VAL A 102 3.05 2.91 -3.95
CA VAL A 102 3.13 3.92 -2.89
C VAL A 102 1.80 4.01 -2.17
N SER A 103 1.79 3.85 -0.84
CA SER A 103 0.56 3.99 -0.04
C SER A 103 0.55 5.31 0.72
N LYS A 104 -0.56 6.05 0.64
CA LYS A 104 -0.78 7.27 1.43
C LYS A 104 -2.22 7.30 1.90
N ASN A 105 -2.45 7.76 3.13
CA ASN A 105 -3.79 7.87 3.71
C ASN A 105 -4.63 6.59 3.57
N SER A 106 -4.01 5.43 3.85
CA SER A 106 -4.66 4.10 3.77
C SER A 106 -5.18 3.72 2.38
N LYS A 107 -4.62 4.30 1.32
CA LYS A 107 -4.92 3.99 -0.10
C LYS A 107 -3.63 3.85 -0.90
N ILE A 108 -3.69 3.13 -2.01
CA ILE A 108 -2.63 3.11 -3.01
C ILE A 108 -2.71 4.40 -3.83
N SER A 109 -1.70 5.25 -3.67
CA SER A 109 -1.63 6.58 -4.27
C SER A 109 -0.83 6.63 -5.56
N HIS A 110 0.04 5.64 -5.79
CA HIS A 110 0.80 5.52 -7.02
C HIS A 110 1.12 4.05 -7.30
N ILE A 111 1.07 3.68 -8.58
CA ILE A 111 1.48 2.36 -9.06
C ILE A 111 2.36 2.58 -10.27
N LYS A 112 3.59 2.09 -10.20
CA LYS A 112 4.51 2.06 -11.33
C LYS A 112 4.83 0.60 -11.67
N THR A 113 4.64 0.24 -12.93
CA THR A 113 5.13 -1.05 -13.43
C THR A 113 6.63 -0.93 -13.68
N VAL A 114 7.42 -1.69 -12.93
CA VAL A 114 8.89 -1.72 -13.09
C VAL A 114 9.25 -2.69 -14.21
N LEU A 115 8.60 -3.86 -14.21
CA LEU A 115 8.83 -4.90 -15.20
C LEU A 115 7.51 -5.61 -15.49
N LYS A 116 7.24 -5.86 -16.77
CA LYS A 116 6.13 -6.69 -17.23
C LYS A 116 6.66 -7.70 -18.23
N LEU A 117 6.61 -8.98 -17.87
CA LEU A 117 7.07 -10.04 -18.75
C LEU A 117 5.84 -10.67 -19.41
N PHE A 118 5.62 -10.34 -20.68
CA PHE A 118 4.61 -11.01 -21.49
C PHE A 118 5.20 -12.31 -22.01
N TYR A 119 4.56 -13.43 -21.64
CA TYR A 119 4.83 -14.76 -22.20
C TYR A 119 3.53 -15.32 -22.79
#